data_AF-A0A8R7PNS1-F1
#
_entry.id   AF-A0A8R7PNS1-F1
#
_cell.length_a   1.000
_cell.length_b   1.000
_cell.length_c   1.000
_cell.angle_alpha   90.00
_cell.angle_beta   90.00
_cell.angle_gamma   90.00
#
_symmetry.space_group_name_H-M   'P 1'
#
loop_
_entity.id
_entity.type
_entity.pdbx_description
1 polymer ?
#
loop_
_entity_poly.entity_id
_entity_poly.type
_entity_poly.pdbx_seq_one_letter_code
_entity_poly.pdbx_strand_id
1 'polypeptide(L)'
;MDIYNVEAAEILAHETLNLPIGEAAPIYEKLLATFPTAAKYWKQYVESYIVTNDEETAKQIFSRCLLTCPHINLWRCYINFIKKVNSKRGSEGLEETKKAFDFMLNYVGNDVASGPVWMEYIAFLKSMPVMTPQEESHRMTTIRKVYQKAILVPTSHVEQLWKDYDNFENSVSRTLVSRFSVWITNHYEKSSQHITPSIQLAKRPVFSPLVV
;
A
#
# COMPACT_ATOMS: atom_id res chain seq x y z
N MET A 1 16.95 -24.30 -25.78
CA MET A 1 16.37 -22.94 -25.68
C MET A 1 16.58 -22.49 -24.25
N ASP A 2 17.18 -21.32 -24.05
CA ASP A 2 17.46 -20.81 -22.70
C ASP A 2 16.15 -20.46 -22.00
N ILE A 3 15.82 -21.21 -20.94
CA ILE A 3 14.58 -21.04 -20.19
C ILE A 3 14.59 -19.75 -19.36
N TYR A 4 15.77 -19.17 -19.08
CA TYR A 4 15.93 -17.94 -18.31
C TYR A 4 16.03 -16.69 -19.19
N ASN A 5 15.75 -16.80 -20.48
CA ASN A 5 15.69 -15.65 -21.38
C ASN A 5 14.52 -14.73 -20.98
N VAL A 6 14.86 -13.63 -20.31
CA VAL A 6 13.87 -12.65 -19.80
C VAL A 6 13.11 -11.98 -20.93
N GLU A 7 13.76 -11.66 -22.05
CA GLU A 7 13.11 -11.03 -23.22
C GLU A 7 12.04 -11.95 -23.82
N ALA A 8 12.37 -13.23 -24.00
CA ALA A 8 11.41 -14.23 -24.45
C ALA A 8 10.24 -14.41 -23.47
N ALA A 9 10.53 -14.41 -22.16
CA ALA A 9 9.52 -14.48 -21.11
C ALA A 9 8.59 -13.24 -21.09
N GLU A 10 9.15 -12.05 -21.35
CA GLU A 10 8.37 -10.82 -21.45
C GLU A 10 7.46 -10.77 -22.68
N ILE A 11 7.95 -11.20 -23.84
CA ILE A 11 7.14 -11.33 -25.06
C ILE A 11 5.99 -12.29 -24.80
N LEU A 12 6.29 -13.48 -24.26
CA LEU A 12 5.28 -14.50 -23.96
C LEU A 12 4.24 -13.98 -22.96
N ALA A 13 4.66 -13.31 -21.88
CA ALA A 13 3.74 -12.73 -20.91
C ALA A 13 2.86 -11.62 -21.52
N HIS A 14 3.40 -10.84 -22.46
CA HIS A 14 2.64 -9.82 -23.17
C HIS A 14 1.58 -10.43 -24.11
N GLU A 15 1.93 -11.45 -24.88
CA GLU A 15 0.99 -12.17 -25.74
C GLU A 15 -0.14 -12.82 -24.92
N THR A 16 0.21 -13.38 -23.76
CA THR A 16 -0.72 -14.06 -22.85
C THR A 16 -1.86 -13.16 -22.36
N LEU A 17 -1.66 -11.84 -22.27
CA LEU A 17 -2.70 -10.90 -21.84
C LEU A 17 -3.95 -10.90 -22.70
N ASN A 18 -3.82 -11.28 -23.98
CA ASN A 18 -4.91 -11.27 -24.95
C ASN A 18 -5.60 -12.64 -25.09
N LEU A 19 -5.14 -13.66 -24.35
CA LEU A 19 -5.67 -15.01 -24.41
C LEU A 19 -6.82 -15.21 -23.41
N PRO A 20 -7.81 -16.07 -23.73
CA PRO A 20 -8.77 -16.56 -22.75
C PRO A 20 -8.05 -17.24 -21.57
N ILE A 21 -8.64 -17.17 -20.37
CA ILE A 21 -8.00 -17.69 -19.15
C ILE A 21 -7.59 -19.17 -19.25
N GLY A 22 -8.37 -20.00 -19.96
CA GLY A 22 -8.06 -21.42 -20.16
C GLY A 22 -6.76 -21.66 -20.94
N GLU A 23 -6.39 -20.75 -21.83
CA GLU A 23 -5.13 -20.79 -22.59
C GLU A 23 -4.01 -20.03 -21.87
N ALA A 24 -4.36 -18.95 -21.17
CA ALA A 24 -3.41 -18.10 -20.46
C ALA A 24 -2.81 -18.77 -19.21
N ALA A 25 -3.64 -19.47 -18.43
CA ALA A 25 -3.24 -20.10 -17.16
C ALA A 25 -2.02 -21.04 -17.28
N PRO A 26 -1.95 -22.02 -18.21
CA PRO A 26 -0.77 -22.88 -18.32
C PRO A 26 0.50 -22.11 -18.70
N ILE A 27 0.37 -21.00 -19.44
CA ILE A 27 1.51 -20.15 -19.80
C ILE A 27 2.03 -19.40 -18.56
N TYR A 28 1.14 -18.83 -17.75
CA TYR A 28 1.54 -18.20 -16.48
C TYR A 28 2.17 -19.20 -15.51
N GLU A 29 1.61 -20.41 -15.36
CA GLU A 29 2.19 -21.44 -14.51
C GLU A 29 3.62 -21.80 -14.96
N LYS A 30 3.86 -21.90 -16.29
CA LYS A 30 5.21 -22.13 -16.83
C LYS A 30 6.15 -20.97 -16.55
N LEU A 31 5.72 -19.73 -16.78
CA LEU A 31 6.50 -18.53 -16.49
C LEU A 31 6.88 -18.45 -15.01
N LEU A 32 5.93 -18.73 -14.12
CA LEU A 32 6.10 -18.64 -12.67
C LEU A 32 6.87 -19.82 -12.07
N ALA A 33 6.90 -20.97 -12.75
CA ALA A 33 7.83 -22.05 -12.42
C ALA A 33 9.30 -21.64 -12.63
N THR A 34 9.56 -20.78 -13.64
CA THR A 34 10.91 -20.24 -13.90
C THR A 34 11.21 -18.98 -13.11
N PHE A 35 10.23 -18.08 -12.96
CA PHE A 35 10.37 -16.77 -12.31
C PHE A 35 9.37 -16.61 -11.14
N PRO A 36 9.53 -17.38 -10.04
CA PRO A 36 8.56 -17.42 -8.95
C PRO A 36 8.42 -16.10 -8.17
N THR A 37 9.39 -15.18 -8.29
CA THR A 37 9.38 -13.87 -7.65
C THR A 37 9.02 -12.73 -8.61
N ALA A 38 8.63 -13.04 -9.85
CA ALA A 38 8.22 -12.03 -10.83
C ALA A 38 6.80 -11.53 -10.52
N ALA A 39 6.72 -10.47 -9.71
CA ALA A 39 5.45 -9.82 -9.33
C ALA A 39 4.57 -9.44 -10.53
N LYS A 40 5.19 -9.07 -11.66
CA LYS A 40 4.49 -8.74 -12.91
C LYS A 40 3.64 -9.92 -13.39
N TYR A 41 4.21 -11.12 -13.47
CA TYR A 41 3.51 -12.31 -13.96
C TYR A 41 2.44 -12.78 -12.97
N TRP A 42 2.73 -12.76 -11.67
CA TRP A 42 1.71 -13.05 -10.64
C TRP A 42 0.52 -12.10 -10.72
N LYS A 43 0.78 -10.81 -10.89
CA LYS A 43 -0.25 -9.79 -11.00
C LYS A 43 -1.11 -10.00 -12.24
N GLN A 44 -0.50 -10.21 -13.41
CA GLN A 44 -1.24 -10.46 -14.65
C GLN A 44 -2.11 -11.73 -14.52
N TYR A 45 -1.55 -12.79 -13.95
CA TYR A 45 -2.25 -14.06 -13.76
C TYR A 45 -3.49 -13.92 -12.88
N VAL A 46 -3.37 -13.27 -11.72
CA VAL A 46 -4.52 -13.06 -10.83
C VAL A 46 -5.54 -12.09 -11.42
N GLU A 47 -5.10 -11.06 -12.13
CA GLU A 47 -5.98 -10.10 -12.81
C GLU A 47 -6.85 -10.78 -13.87
N SER A 48 -6.32 -11.76 -14.62
CA SER A 48 -7.09 -12.55 -15.57
C SER A 48 -8.29 -13.26 -14.92
N TYR A 49 -8.13 -13.84 -13.72
CA TYR A 49 -9.25 -14.46 -12.98
C TYR A 49 -10.20 -13.42 -12.34
N ILE A 50 -9.69 -12.27 -11.92
CA ILE A 50 -10.53 -11.18 -11.39
C ILE A 50 -11.49 -10.64 -12.47
N VAL A 51 -11.03 -10.57 -13.74
CA VAL A 51 -11.86 -10.14 -14.88
C VAL A 51 -12.95 -11.17 -15.19
N THR A 52 -12.67 -12.47 -15.08
CA THR A 52 -13.67 -13.54 -15.27
C THR A 52 -14.58 -13.75 -14.06
N ASN A 53 -14.42 -12.94 -13.00
CA ASN A 53 -15.17 -13.03 -11.74
C ASN A 53 -15.00 -14.37 -11.01
N ASP A 54 -13.84 -15.02 -11.19
CA ASP A 54 -13.46 -16.23 -10.47
C ASP A 54 -12.68 -15.86 -9.20
N GLU A 55 -13.42 -15.50 -8.16
CA GLU A 55 -12.86 -15.03 -6.89
C GLU A 55 -12.14 -16.13 -6.11
N GLU A 56 -12.55 -17.39 -6.28
CA GLU A 56 -11.99 -18.52 -5.56
C GLU A 56 -10.57 -18.80 -6.05
N THR A 57 -10.39 -18.94 -7.37
CA THR A 57 -9.05 -19.16 -7.93
C THR A 57 -8.16 -17.94 -7.73
N ALA A 58 -8.69 -16.71 -7.81
CA ALA A 58 -7.92 -15.51 -7.47
C ALA A 58 -7.36 -15.54 -6.03
N LYS A 59 -8.17 -15.98 -5.04
CA LYS A 59 -7.72 -16.16 -3.64
C LYS A 59 -6.63 -17.22 -3.52
N GLN A 60 -6.76 -18.34 -4.24
CA GLN A 60 -5.75 -19.40 -4.26
C GLN A 60 -4.42 -18.92 -4.88
N ILE A 61 -4.46 -18.06 -5.89
CA ILE A 61 -3.24 -17.48 -6.47
C ILE A 61 -2.59 -16.52 -5.48
N PHE A 62 -3.37 -15.64 -4.83
CA PHE A 62 -2.84 -14.73 -3.81
C PHE A 62 -2.17 -15.46 -2.64
N SER A 63 -2.72 -16.59 -2.18
CA SER A 63 -2.12 -17.37 -1.09
C SER A 63 -0.76 -17.98 -1.47
N ARG A 64 -0.52 -18.24 -2.76
CA ARG A 64 0.78 -18.74 -3.27
C ARG A 64 1.83 -17.64 -3.36
N CYS A 65 1.44 -16.41 -3.70
CA CYS A 65 2.40 -15.38 -4.14
C CYS A 65 2.65 -14.24 -3.15
N LEU A 66 1.71 -13.89 -2.26
CA LEU A 66 1.83 -12.68 -1.45
C LEU A 66 3.02 -12.68 -0.49
N LEU A 67 3.28 -13.82 0.16
CA LEU A 67 4.36 -13.95 1.13
C LEU A 67 5.72 -14.29 0.47
N THR A 68 5.69 -14.92 -0.70
CA THR A 68 6.89 -15.31 -1.45
C THR A 68 7.42 -14.18 -2.33
N CYS A 69 6.54 -13.27 -2.76
CA CYS A 69 6.85 -12.11 -3.58
C CYS A 69 6.21 -10.85 -2.95
N PRO A 70 6.83 -10.26 -1.90
CA PRO A 70 6.29 -9.12 -1.18
C PRO A 70 6.44 -7.79 -1.95
N HIS A 71 5.89 -7.74 -3.17
CA HIS A 71 6.00 -6.60 -4.06
C HIS A 71 4.79 -5.68 -3.94
N ILE A 72 5.01 -4.37 -3.73
CA ILE A 72 3.94 -3.39 -3.45
C ILE A 72 2.79 -3.44 -4.47
N ASN A 73 3.08 -3.56 -5.77
CA ASN A 73 2.05 -3.62 -6.81
C ASN A 73 1.16 -4.87 -6.74
N LEU A 74 1.70 -6.02 -6.27
CA LEU A 74 0.94 -7.25 -6.10
C LEU A 74 0.03 -7.14 -4.88
N TRP A 75 0.53 -6.58 -3.78
CA TRP A 75 -0.26 -6.28 -2.60
C TRP A 75 -1.36 -5.23 -2.86
N ARG A 76 -1.09 -4.24 -3.72
CA ARG A 76 -2.12 -3.29 -4.19
C ARG A 76 -3.21 -3.98 -5.03
N CYS A 77 -2.84 -4.95 -5.85
CA CYS A 77 -3.83 -5.78 -6.56
C CYS A 77 -4.70 -6.56 -5.55
N TYR A 78 -4.07 -7.17 -4.54
CA TYR A 78 -4.77 -7.88 -3.47
C TYR A 78 -5.76 -6.98 -2.69
N ILE A 79 -5.35 -5.81 -2.22
CA ILE A 79 -6.26 -4.96 -1.43
C ILE A 79 -7.44 -4.45 -2.27
N ASN A 80 -7.22 -4.18 -3.57
CA ASN A 80 -8.30 -3.83 -4.50
C ASN A 80 -9.27 -4.98 -4.70
N PHE A 81 -8.77 -6.21 -4.81
CA PHE A 81 -9.59 -7.41 -4.87
C PHE A 81 -10.44 -7.57 -3.60
N ILE A 82 -9.83 -7.47 -2.40
CA ILE A 82 -10.56 -7.57 -1.13
C ILE A 82 -11.65 -6.50 -1.03
N LYS A 83 -11.34 -5.24 -1.37
CA LYS A 83 -12.33 -4.15 -1.39
C LYS A 83 -13.50 -4.46 -2.33
N LYS A 84 -13.23 -5.02 -3.51
CA LYS A 84 -14.28 -5.40 -4.48
C LYS A 84 -15.19 -6.48 -3.90
N VAL A 85 -14.62 -7.58 -3.41
CA VAL A 85 -15.34 -8.72 -2.82
C VAL A 85 -16.18 -8.28 -1.62
N ASN A 86 -15.63 -7.40 -0.78
CA ASN A 86 -16.26 -6.99 0.46
C ASN A 86 -17.21 -5.79 0.35
N SER A 87 -17.27 -5.13 -0.81
CA SER A 87 -18.06 -3.91 -1.03
C SER A 87 -19.55 -4.04 -0.68
N LYS A 88 -20.12 -5.25 -0.82
CA LYS A 88 -21.55 -5.53 -0.59
C LYS A 88 -21.85 -6.20 0.76
N ARG A 89 -20.82 -6.44 1.59
CA ARG A 89 -20.95 -7.18 2.87
C ARG A 89 -21.16 -6.28 4.09
N GLY A 90 -21.44 -4.99 3.88
CA GLY A 90 -21.72 -4.04 4.97
C GLY A 90 -20.57 -3.94 5.97
N SER A 91 -20.89 -3.90 7.26
CA SER A 91 -19.91 -3.73 8.35
C SER A 91 -18.88 -4.85 8.43
N GLU A 92 -19.29 -6.10 8.18
CA GLU A 92 -18.38 -7.26 8.17
C GLU A 92 -17.33 -7.12 7.08
N GLY A 93 -17.76 -6.72 5.87
CA GLY A 93 -16.85 -6.48 4.75
C GLY A 93 -15.85 -5.35 5.02
N LEU A 94 -16.27 -4.29 5.70
CA LEU A 94 -15.39 -3.21 6.12
C LEU A 94 -14.35 -3.70 7.13
N GLU A 95 -14.75 -4.48 8.13
CA GLU A 95 -13.82 -4.99 9.15
C GLU A 95 -12.80 -5.97 8.55
N GLU A 96 -13.21 -6.83 7.62
CA GLU A 96 -12.25 -7.67 6.89
C GLU A 96 -11.32 -6.87 5.99
N THR A 97 -11.82 -5.82 5.33
CA THR A 97 -10.99 -4.93 4.51
C THR A 97 -9.95 -4.20 5.37
N LYS A 98 -10.34 -3.77 6.56
CA LYS A 98 -9.43 -3.19 7.57
C LYS A 98 -8.32 -4.18 7.95
N LYS A 99 -8.69 -5.43 8.28
CA LYS A 99 -7.73 -6.50 8.57
C LYS A 99 -6.78 -6.76 7.40
N ALA A 100 -7.27 -6.71 6.17
CA ALA A 100 -6.43 -6.86 4.98
C ALA A 100 -5.43 -5.71 4.79
N PHE A 101 -5.82 -4.46 5.09
CA PHE A 101 -4.89 -3.33 5.12
C PHE A 101 -3.82 -3.50 6.20
N ASP A 102 -4.22 -3.85 7.43
CA ASP A 102 -3.27 -4.10 8.52
C ASP A 102 -2.30 -5.23 8.16
N PHE A 103 -2.81 -6.31 7.55
CA PHE A 103 -2.00 -7.42 7.06
C PHE A 103 -1.00 -6.95 5.99
N MET A 104 -1.45 -6.24 4.96
CA MET A 104 -0.59 -5.70 3.90
C MET A 104 0.52 -4.80 4.46
N LEU A 105 0.19 -3.87 5.35
CA LEU A 105 1.15 -2.92 5.90
C LEU A 105 2.20 -3.57 6.81
N ASN A 106 1.93 -4.74 7.39
CA ASN A 106 2.94 -5.51 8.11
C ASN A 106 4.05 -6.06 7.19
N TYR A 107 3.77 -6.29 5.91
CA TYR A 107 4.75 -6.82 4.94
C TYR A 107 5.38 -5.73 4.08
N VAL A 108 4.58 -4.81 3.55
CA VAL A 108 5.04 -3.80 2.58
C VAL A 108 4.94 -2.36 3.12
N GLY A 109 4.60 -2.17 4.39
CA GLY A 109 4.45 -0.83 4.98
C GLY A 109 5.76 -0.04 5.08
N ASN A 110 6.92 -0.72 5.11
CA ASN A 110 8.24 -0.07 5.14
C ASN A 110 8.82 0.22 3.74
N ASP A 111 8.12 -0.16 2.67
CA ASP A 111 8.56 0.05 1.30
C ASP A 111 8.52 1.56 0.94
N VAL A 112 9.51 2.06 0.21
CA VAL A 112 9.58 3.47 -0.24
C VAL A 112 8.37 3.88 -1.09
N ALA A 113 7.78 2.94 -1.81
CA ALA A 113 6.59 3.12 -2.64
C ALA A 113 5.27 2.83 -1.88
N SER A 114 5.30 2.61 -0.56
CA SER A 114 4.11 2.35 0.26
C SER A 114 3.26 3.59 0.55
N GLY A 115 3.76 4.80 0.28
CA GLY A 115 3.08 6.07 0.57
C GLY A 115 1.61 6.12 0.13
N PRO A 116 1.26 5.75 -1.12
CA PRO A 116 -0.12 5.66 -1.58
C PRO A 116 -0.99 4.69 -0.78
N VAL A 117 -0.42 3.59 -0.29
CA VAL A 117 -1.15 2.57 0.50
C VAL A 117 -1.50 3.12 1.88
N TRP A 118 -0.56 3.82 2.52
CA TRP A 118 -0.83 4.50 3.79
C TRP A 118 -1.96 5.53 3.65
N MET A 119 -1.91 6.38 2.63
CA MET A 119 -2.95 7.37 2.36
C MET A 119 -4.30 6.72 2.08
N GLU A 120 -4.32 5.64 1.28
CA GLU A 120 -5.54 4.89 0.99
C GLU A 120 -6.14 4.26 2.24
N TYR A 121 -5.32 3.67 3.12
CA TYR A 121 -5.81 3.08 4.36
C TYR A 121 -6.39 4.15 5.30
N ILE A 122 -5.74 5.30 5.43
CA ILE A 122 -6.23 6.42 6.23
C ILE A 122 -7.57 6.94 5.67
N ALA A 123 -7.69 7.08 4.35
CA ALA A 123 -8.93 7.48 3.71
C ALA A 123 -10.04 6.44 3.94
N PHE A 124 -9.70 5.15 3.85
CA PHE A 124 -10.62 4.06 4.17
C PHE A 124 -11.12 4.14 5.62
N LEU A 125 -10.23 4.29 6.61
CA LEU A 125 -10.61 4.42 8.02
C LEU A 125 -11.52 5.64 8.26
N LYS A 126 -11.23 6.79 7.62
CA LYS A 126 -12.09 7.99 7.70
C LYS A 126 -13.47 7.79 7.08
N SER A 127 -13.58 6.89 6.10
CA SER A 127 -14.85 6.60 5.42
C SER A 127 -15.74 5.59 6.16
N MET A 128 -15.18 4.83 7.11
CA MET A 128 -15.95 3.86 7.88
C MET A 128 -17.07 4.57 8.67
N PRO A 129 -18.31 4.04 8.62
CA PRO A 129 -19.44 4.63 9.32
C PRO A 129 -19.25 4.54 10.83
N VAL A 130 -19.71 5.56 11.53
CA VAL A 130 -19.63 5.67 13.00
C VAL A 130 -21.01 6.01 13.52
N MET A 131 -21.50 5.22 14.47
CA MET A 131 -22.84 5.37 15.04
C MET A 131 -22.80 5.99 16.43
N THR A 132 -21.68 5.84 17.14
CA THR A 132 -21.54 6.32 18.53
C THR A 132 -20.32 7.23 18.72
N PRO A 133 -20.36 8.18 19.67
CA PRO A 133 -19.19 8.98 20.03
C PRO A 133 -17.98 8.13 20.47
N GLN A 134 -18.21 6.96 21.07
CA GLN A 134 -17.18 6.03 21.49
C GLN A 134 -16.47 5.39 20.29
N GLU A 135 -17.24 4.96 19.28
CA GLU A 135 -16.69 4.51 18.00
C GLU A 135 -15.89 5.61 17.30
N GLU A 136 -16.36 6.86 17.36
CA GLU A 136 -15.61 7.99 16.81
C GLU A 136 -14.25 8.17 17.49
N SER A 137 -14.24 8.15 18.82
CA SER A 137 -13.00 8.24 19.60
C SER A 137 -12.02 7.11 19.27
N HIS A 138 -12.53 5.88 19.10
CA HIS A 138 -11.72 4.73 18.69
C HIS A 138 -11.15 4.89 17.27
N ARG A 139 -11.98 5.36 16.33
CA ARG A 139 -11.59 5.64 14.95
C ARG A 139 -10.49 6.71 14.89
N MET A 140 -10.67 7.82 15.59
CA MET A 140 -9.68 8.90 15.68
C MET A 140 -8.36 8.42 16.30
N THR A 141 -8.42 7.58 17.34
CA THR A 141 -7.23 6.95 17.93
C THR A 141 -6.51 6.03 16.94
N THR A 142 -7.26 5.27 16.15
CA THR A 142 -6.70 4.37 15.14
C THR A 142 -6.04 5.15 14.00
N ILE A 143 -6.72 6.16 13.45
CA ILE A 143 -6.18 7.02 12.40
C ILE A 143 -4.89 7.70 12.87
N ARG A 144 -4.86 8.23 14.10
CA ARG A 144 -3.65 8.80 14.70
C ARG A 144 -2.49 7.81 14.69
N LYS A 145 -2.71 6.58 15.15
CA LYS A 145 -1.67 5.52 15.17
C LYS A 145 -1.17 5.21 13.76
N VAL A 146 -2.04 5.20 12.76
CA VAL A 146 -1.67 4.94 11.36
C VAL A 146 -0.82 6.08 10.80
N TYR A 147 -1.21 7.35 11.01
CA TYR A 147 -0.39 8.50 10.62
C TYR A 147 0.99 8.44 11.28
N GLN A 148 1.04 8.21 12.60
CA GLN A 148 2.28 8.14 13.37
C GLN A 148 3.24 7.06 12.85
N LYS A 149 2.72 5.94 12.33
CA LYS A 149 3.54 4.93 11.65
C LYS A 149 3.99 5.41 10.26
N ALA A 150 3.05 5.91 9.46
CA ALA A 150 3.28 6.24 8.06
C ALA A 150 4.36 7.34 7.87
N ILE A 151 4.38 8.35 8.73
CA ILE A 151 5.35 9.46 8.66
C ILE A 151 6.79 9.06 9.01
N LEU A 152 6.99 7.88 9.61
CA LEU A 152 8.32 7.33 9.90
C LEU A 152 8.88 6.55 8.72
N VAL A 153 8.05 6.21 7.74
CA VAL A 153 8.47 5.46 6.56
C VAL A 153 9.02 6.47 5.54
N PRO A 154 10.25 6.28 5.04
CA PRO A 154 10.87 7.19 4.07
C PRO A 154 10.26 7.01 2.68
N THR A 155 9.00 7.42 2.52
CA THR A 155 8.26 7.35 1.25
C THR A 155 8.32 8.68 0.51
N SER A 156 8.04 8.66 -0.80
CA SER A 156 7.87 9.89 -1.59
C SER A 156 6.71 10.78 -1.14
N HIS A 157 5.83 10.28 -0.25
CA HIS A 157 4.62 10.98 0.21
C HIS A 157 4.73 11.48 1.66
N VAL A 158 5.90 11.40 2.28
CA VAL A 158 6.09 11.77 3.69
C VAL A 158 5.67 13.22 4.00
N GLU A 159 5.92 14.16 3.10
CA GLU A 159 5.50 15.56 3.24
C GLU A 159 3.98 15.72 3.23
N GLN A 160 3.31 15.00 2.33
CA GLN A 160 1.84 15.02 2.23
C GLN A 160 1.22 14.35 3.46
N LEU A 161 1.74 13.19 3.88
CA LEU A 161 1.32 12.48 5.08
C LEU A 161 1.49 13.35 6.34
N TRP A 162 2.60 14.08 6.44
CA TRP A 162 2.84 15.02 7.52
C TRP A 162 1.82 16.16 7.52
N LYS A 163 1.63 16.82 6.38
CA LYS A 163 0.65 17.91 6.24
C LYS A 163 -0.76 17.45 6.62
N ASP A 164 -1.16 16.26 6.18
CA ASP A 164 -2.46 15.70 6.49
C ASP A 164 -2.58 15.30 7.96
N TYR A 165 -1.49 14.84 8.59
CA TYR A 165 -1.45 14.56 10.01
C TYR A 165 -1.55 15.82 10.87
N ASP A 166 -0.85 16.89 10.49
CA ASP A 166 -0.92 18.19 11.15
C ASP A 166 -2.35 18.76 11.10
N ASN A 167 -2.98 18.73 9.91
CA ASN A 167 -4.38 19.11 9.75
C ASN A 167 -5.32 18.26 10.62
N PHE A 168 -5.05 16.96 10.71
CA PHE A 168 -5.81 16.02 11.53
C PHE A 168 -5.67 16.30 13.04
N GLU A 169 -4.46 16.61 13.53
CA GLU A 169 -4.30 16.95 14.96
C GLU A 169 -4.84 18.35 15.27
N ASN A 170 -4.71 19.32 14.34
CA ASN A 170 -5.28 20.65 14.51
C ASN A 170 -6.81 20.66 14.55
N SER A 171 -7.47 19.68 13.93
CA SER A 171 -8.92 19.49 14.05
C SER A 171 -9.34 18.84 15.39
N VAL A 172 -8.38 18.30 16.17
CA VAL A 172 -8.62 17.62 17.45
C VAL A 172 -8.10 18.42 18.66
N SER A 173 -6.89 18.97 18.63
CA SER A 173 -6.30 19.81 19.70
C SER A 173 -4.99 20.53 19.27
N ARG A 174 -4.90 21.85 19.48
CA ARG A 174 -3.75 22.69 19.09
C ARG A 174 -2.44 22.45 19.88
N THR A 175 -2.50 21.92 21.11
CA THR A 175 -1.34 21.91 22.03
C THR A 175 -0.32 20.78 21.76
N LEU A 176 -0.74 19.67 21.14
CA LEU A 176 0.13 18.50 20.92
C LEU A 176 1.04 18.63 19.69
N VAL A 177 0.68 19.52 18.76
CA VAL A 177 1.35 19.70 17.45
C VAL A 177 2.79 20.21 17.58
N SER A 178 3.01 21.18 18.47
CA SER A 178 4.31 21.86 18.60
C SER A 178 5.46 20.92 19.03
N ARG A 179 5.20 19.98 19.94
CA ARG A 179 6.25 19.07 20.45
C ARG A 179 6.62 17.97 19.46
N PHE A 180 5.68 17.55 18.62
CA PHE A 180 5.88 16.45 17.68
C PHE A 180 6.54 16.93 16.38
N SER A 181 6.26 18.16 15.94
CA SER A 181 6.93 18.82 14.81
C SER A 181 8.45 18.89 15.00
N VAL A 182 8.92 19.31 16.18
CA VAL A 182 10.35 19.35 16.52
C VAL A 182 11.00 17.96 16.45
N TRP A 183 10.29 16.92 16.88
CA TRP A 183 10.82 15.54 16.86
C TRP A 183 10.96 15.00 15.43
N ILE A 184 9.98 15.27 14.56
CA ILE A 184 10.04 14.84 13.15
C ILE A 184 11.12 15.57 12.37
N THR A 185 11.30 16.88 12.53
CA THR A 185 12.41 17.59 11.88
C THR A 185 13.75 16.93 12.21
N ASN A 186 13.97 16.63 13.50
CA ASN A 186 15.18 15.96 13.96
C ASN A 186 15.32 14.52 13.46
N HIS A 187 14.22 13.78 13.30
CA HIS A 187 14.25 12.41 12.78
C HIS A 187 14.44 12.39 11.26
N TYR A 188 13.71 13.22 10.53
CA TYR A 188 13.79 13.36 9.08
C TYR A 188 15.18 13.84 8.63
N GLU A 189 15.79 14.79 9.34
CA GLU A 189 17.18 15.21 9.08
C GLU A 189 18.16 14.04 9.22
N LYS A 190 17.99 13.18 10.22
CA LYS A 190 18.82 11.98 10.41
C LYS A 190 18.55 10.91 9.35
N SER A 191 17.30 10.66 9.01
CA SER A 191 16.92 9.70 7.94
C SER A 191 17.43 10.15 6.57
N SER A 192 17.43 11.47 6.31
CA SER A 192 17.87 12.07 5.04
C SER A 192 19.39 12.08 4.86
N GLN A 193 20.18 12.00 5.95
CA GLN A 193 21.64 11.91 5.87
C GLN A 193 22.14 10.58 5.27
N HIS A 194 21.32 9.53 5.30
CA HIS A 194 21.63 8.22 4.70
C HIS A 194 21.08 8.06 3.26
N ILE A 195 20.37 9.08 2.75
CA ILE A 195 19.85 9.12 1.38
C ILE A 195 20.88 9.88 0.52
N THR A 196 21.21 9.33 -0.65
CA THR A 196 22.32 9.76 -1.52
C THR A 196 22.31 11.28 -1.81
N PRO A 197 23.48 11.95 -1.93
CA PRO A 197 23.60 13.41 -2.03
C PRO A 197 22.84 14.06 -3.20
N SER A 198 22.50 13.29 -4.22
CA SER A 198 21.76 13.75 -5.41
C SER A 198 20.35 14.27 -5.10
N ILE A 199 19.78 13.89 -3.94
CA ILE A 199 18.44 14.33 -3.49
C ILE A 199 18.53 15.54 -2.53
N GLN A 200 19.70 15.83 -1.96
CA GLN A 200 19.90 16.89 -0.96
C GLN A 200 19.70 18.32 -1.50
N LEU A 201 19.86 18.54 -2.80
CA LEU A 201 19.81 19.88 -3.39
C LEU A 201 18.39 20.39 -3.67
N ALA A 202 17.36 19.54 -3.64
CA ALA A 202 16.01 19.92 -4.09
C ALA A 202 15.03 20.28 -2.96
N LYS A 203 15.36 20.05 -1.68
CA LYS A 203 14.38 20.17 -0.59
C LYS A 203 14.99 20.68 0.72
N ARG A 204 15.34 21.97 0.75
CA ARG A 204 15.39 22.69 2.03
C ARG A 204 13.97 23.21 2.30
N PRO A 205 13.25 22.68 3.31
CA PRO A 205 11.97 23.25 3.68
C PRO A 205 12.20 24.61 4.33
N VAL A 206 11.63 25.66 3.72
CA VAL A 206 11.48 26.97 4.36
C VAL A 206 10.31 26.84 5.34
N PHE A 207 10.59 26.30 6.53
CA PHE A 207 9.65 26.39 7.63
C PHE A 207 9.67 27.84 8.13
N SER A 208 8.64 28.61 7.76
CA SER A 208 8.45 29.94 8.30
C SER A 208 8.09 29.80 9.79
N PRO A 209 8.85 30.41 10.71
CA PRO A 209 8.44 30.44 12.10
C PRO A 209 7.19 31.32 12.19
N LEU A 210 6.05 30.72 12.51
CA LEU A 210 4.86 31.48 12.85
C LEU A 210 5.15 32.28 14.12
N VAL A 211 4.96 33.60 13.96
CA VAL A 211 5.15 34.65 14.95
C VAL A 211 4.29 34.38 16.18
N VAL A 212 4.90 34.61 17.34
CA VAL A 212 4.36 34.53 18.71
C VAL A 212 3.02 35.26 18.85
#